data_AF-A0A2S5W309-F1
#
_entry.id   AF-A0A2S5W309-F1
#
_cell.length_a   1.000
_cell.length_b   1.000
_cell.length_c   1.000
_cell.angle_alpha   90.00
_cell.angle_beta   90.00
_cell.angle_gamma   90.00
#
_symmetry.space_group_name_H-M   'P 1'
#
loop_
_entity.id
_entity.type
_entity.pdbx_description
1 polymer ?
#
loop_
_entity_poly.entity_id
_entity_poly.type
_entity_poly.pdbx_seq_one_letter_code
_entity_poly.pdbx_strand_id
1 'polypeptide(L)'
;MTTIENYLIPMPNGETATVKPEDYEALVAKSSLTVFSLTSVGAAGQLLAHVIPSQTRTLRELARLVHSNPEIEPSSAERRAIVALVAAGLVEQIGRTAQARYRLPSAV
;
A
#
# COMPACT_ATOMS: atom_id res chain seq x y z
N MET A 1 -12.32 20.82 16.94
CA MET A 1 -11.44 20.25 15.90
C MET A 1 -11.56 18.75 16.02
N THR A 2 -12.14 18.09 15.02
CA THR A 2 -12.34 16.63 15.04
C THR A 2 -11.05 16.00 14.55
N THR A 3 -10.26 15.42 15.45
CA THR A 3 -9.06 14.66 15.08
C THR A 3 -9.54 13.40 14.35
N ILE A 4 -9.30 13.31 13.04
CA ILE A 4 -9.55 12.08 12.30
C ILE A 4 -8.51 11.07 12.78
N GLU A 5 -8.94 10.05 13.53
CA GLU A 5 -8.01 9.05 14.07
C GLU A 5 -7.45 8.15 12.97
N ASN A 6 -8.25 7.83 11.94
CA ASN A 6 -7.83 7.10 10.75
C ASN A 6 -8.75 7.41 9.55
N TYR A 7 -8.21 7.39 8.34
CA TYR A 7 -8.98 7.43 7.09
C TYR A 7 -9.48 6.03 6.73
N LEU A 8 -10.78 5.93 6.44
CA LEU A 8 -11.41 4.72 5.95
C LEU A 8 -11.61 4.83 4.44
N ILE A 9 -10.96 3.96 3.68
CA ILE A 9 -11.00 4.01 2.22
C ILE A 9 -11.74 2.77 1.70
N PRO A 10 -12.91 2.95 1.07
CA PRO A 10 -13.67 1.84 0.50
C PRO A 10 -12.95 1.27 -0.72
N MET A 11 -12.85 -0.05 -0.77
CA MET A 11 -12.09 -0.79 -1.76
C MET A 11 -12.98 -1.44 -2.83
N PRO A 12 -12.47 -1.66 -4.06
CA PRO A 12 -13.22 -2.36 -5.12
C PRO A 12 -13.60 -3.80 -4.77
N ASN A 13 -12.89 -4.43 -3.84
CA ASN A 13 -13.20 -5.78 -3.34
C ASN A 13 -14.27 -5.78 -2.23
N GLY A 14 -14.83 -4.61 -1.88
CA GLY A 14 -15.84 -4.46 -0.83
C GLY A 14 -15.29 -4.29 0.59
N GLU A 15 -13.97 -4.36 0.78
CA GLU A 15 -13.34 -4.11 2.07
C GLU A 15 -13.13 -2.62 2.34
N THR A 16 -12.74 -2.29 3.57
CA THR A 16 -12.34 -0.93 3.95
C THR A 16 -10.91 -0.97 4.45
N ALA A 17 -10.02 -0.22 3.81
CA ALA A 17 -8.65 -0.04 4.28
C ALA A 17 -8.60 1.09 5.31
N THR A 18 -7.96 0.84 6.44
CA THR A 18 -7.68 1.86 7.47
C THR A 18 -6.28 2.43 7.23
N VAL A 19 -6.20 3.72 6.96
CA VAL A 19 -4.94 4.44 6.68
C VAL A 19 -4.76 5.53 7.72
N LYS A 20 -3.57 5.64 8.32
CA LYS A 20 -3.30 6.71 9.28
C LYS A 20 -3.28 8.08 8.59
N PRO A 21 -3.58 9.17 9.30
CA PRO A 21 -3.60 10.50 8.69
C PRO A 21 -2.31 10.92 8.01
N GLU A 22 -1.17 10.66 8.64
CA GLU A 22 0.17 10.97 8.12
C GLU A 22 0.50 10.20 6.83
N ASP A 23 0.10 8.92 6.75
CA ASP A 23 0.31 8.07 5.58
C ASP A 23 -0.59 8.51 4.42
N TYR A 24 -1.82 8.89 4.74
CA TYR A 24 -2.78 9.43 3.78
C TYR A 24 -2.28 10.75 3.20
N GLU A 25 -1.84 11.69 4.03
CA GLU A 25 -1.30 12.97 3.58
C GLU A 25 -0.03 12.81 2.74
N ALA A 26 0.86 11.89 3.11
CA ALA A 26 2.06 11.58 2.32
C ALA A 26 1.71 10.98 0.94
N LEU A 27 0.71 10.10 0.89
CA LEU A 27 0.18 9.52 -0.36
C LEU A 27 -0.46 10.60 -1.24
N VAL A 28 -1.30 11.46 -0.66
CA VAL A 28 -2.01 12.54 -1.37
C VAL A 28 -1.03 13.59 -1.89
N ALA A 29 -0.08 14.04 -1.07
CA ALA A 29 0.88 15.08 -1.44
C ALA A 29 1.79 14.68 -2.59
N LYS A 30 2.06 13.37 -2.75
CA LYS A 30 2.93 12.84 -3.81
C LYS A 30 2.18 12.21 -4.98
N SER A 31 0.85 12.13 -4.93
CA SER A 31 0.04 11.59 -6.04
C SER A 31 -0.83 12.68 -6.64
N SER A 32 -0.73 12.87 -7.96
CA SER A 32 -1.67 13.73 -8.71
C SER A 32 -3.03 13.02 -8.75
N LEU A 33 -3.94 13.36 -7.83
CA LEU A 33 -5.15 12.56 -7.57
C LEU A 33 -6.26 12.77 -8.62
N THR A 34 -6.68 11.67 -9.25
CA THR A 34 -7.95 11.50 -9.98
C THR A 34 -8.76 10.37 -9.33
N VAL A 35 -9.98 10.06 -9.80
CA VAL A 35 -10.78 8.91 -9.30
C VAL A 35 -10.00 7.58 -9.35
N PHE A 36 -9.14 7.42 -10.35
CA PHE A 36 -8.22 6.29 -10.48
C PHE A 36 -7.13 6.26 -9.39
N SER A 37 -6.78 7.42 -8.85
CA SER A 37 -5.81 7.55 -7.77
C SER A 37 -6.44 7.19 -6.42
N LEU A 38 -7.75 7.42 -6.19
CA LEU A 38 -8.45 6.92 -5.00
C LEU A 38 -8.38 5.39 -4.87
N THR A 39 -8.52 4.68 -5.99
CA THR A 39 -8.37 3.21 -6.04
C THR A 39 -6.94 2.77 -5.72
N SER A 40 -5.96 3.57 -6.13
CA SER A 40 -4.54 3.32 -5.85
C SER A 40 -4.17 3.59 -4.39
N VAL A 41 -4.78 4.60 -3.75
CA VAL A 41 -4.62 4.89 -2.31
C VAL A 41 -5.24 3.77 -1.48
N GLY A 42 -6.42 3.27 -1.86
CA GLY A 42 -7.02 2.13 -1.20
C GLY A 42 -6.15 0.86 -1.29
N ALA A 43 -5.68 0.53 -2.51
CA ALA A 43 -4.78 -0.60 -2.71
C ALA A 43 -3.45 -0.43 -1.94
N ALA A 44 -2.96 0.80 -1.82
CA ALA A 44 -1.79 1.14 -1.01
C ALA A 44 -2.06 0.89 0.49
N GLY A 45 -3.24 1.28 1.00
CA GLY A 45 -3.63 1.00 2.38
C GLY A 45 -3.69 -0.50 2.70
N GLN A 46 -4.30 -1.30 1.82
CA GLN A 46 -4.33 -2.77 1.97
C GLN A 46 -2.93 -3.38 1.96
N LEU A 47 -2.07 -2.95 1.03
CA LEU A 47 -0.69 -3.44 0.98
C LEU A 47 0.08 -3.04 2.24
N LEU A 48 -0.03 -1.78 2.69
CA LEU A 48 0.66 -1.26 3.87
C LEU A 48 0.29 -2.04 5.14
N ALA A 49 -0.99 -2.37 5.31
CA ALA A 49 -1.47 -3.18 6.45
C ALA A 49 -0.82 -4.58 6.51
N HIS A 50 -0.35 -5.10 5.37
CA HIS A 50 0.28 -6.42 5.26
C HIS A 50 1.79 -6.38 5.09
N VAL A 51 2.40 -5.20 5.14
CA VAL A 51 3.86 -5.04 5.17
C VAL A 51 4.26 -4.87 6.63
N ILE A 52 5.17 -5.71 7.12
CA ILE A 52 5.66 -5.66 8.52
C ILE A 52 7.16 -5.37 8.56
N PRO A 53 7.69 -4.74 9.63
CA PRO A 53 9.09 -4.32 9.67
C PRO A 53 10.08 -5.49 9.67
N SER A 54 9.68 -6.62 10.28
CA SER A 54 10.53 -7.79 10.49
C SER A 54 10.61 -8.75 9.30
N GLN A 55 9.82 -8.54 8.23
CA GLN A 55 9.78 -9.44 7.08
C GLN A 55 9.81 -8.69 5.75
N THR A 56 10.53 -9.26 4.79
CA THR A 56 10.55 -8.77 3.42
C THR A 56 9.68 -9.66 2.54
N ARG A 57 8.69 -9.07 1.89
CA ARG A 57 7.72 -9.79 1.04
C ARG A 57 7.80 -9.29 -0.39
N THR A 58 7.74 -10.19 -1.35
CA THR A 58 7.54 -9.84 -2.76
C THR A 58 6.13 -9.27 -2.94
N LEU A 59 5.91 -8.51 -4.02
CA LEU A 59 4.58 -7.98 -4.33
C LEU A 59 3.55 -9.12 -4.51
N ARG A 60 3.97 -10.28 -5.02
CA ARG A 60 3.13 -11.46 -5.15
C ARG A 60 2.70 -12.00 -3.79
N GLU A 61 3.63 -12.14 -2.85
CA GLU A 61 3.31 -12.55 -1.48
C GLU A 61 2.35 -11.57 -0.79
N LEU A 62 2.53 -10.27 -1.02
CA LEU A 62 1.62 -9.25 -0.49
C LEU A 62 0.21 -9.36 -1.10
N ALA A 63 0.09 -9.50 -2.43
CA ALA A 63 -1.21 -9.67 -3.09
C ALA A 63 -1.93 -10.93 -2.58
N ARG A 64 -1.21 -12.04 -2.41
CA ARG A 64 -1.77 -13.29 -1.85
C ARG A 64 -2.32 -13.11 -0.43
N LEU A 65 -1.63 -12.32 0.40
CA LEU A 65 -2.10 -12.00 1.75
C LEU A 65 -3.32 -11.09 1.73
N VAL A 66 -3.27 -10.01 0.94
CA VAL A 66 -4.38 -9.05 0.81
C VAL A 66 -5.66 -9.74 0.36
N HIS A 67 -5.59 -10.60 -0.66
CA HIS A 67 -6.78 -11.28 -1.19
C HIS A 67 -7.06 -12.64 -0.56
N SER A 68 -6.24 -13.08 0.40
CA SER A 68 -6.30 -14.44 0.97
C SER A 68 -6.37 -15.56 -0.10
N ASN A 69 -5.70 -15.36 -1.24
CA ASN A 69 -5.73 -16.26 -2.39
C ASN A 69 -4.29 -16.60 -2.82
N PRO A 70 -3.82 -17.86 -2.70
CA PRO A 70 -2.44 -18.23 -3.00
C PRO A 70 -2.08 -18.21 -4.49
N GLU A 71 -3.05 -18.19 -5.39
CA GLU A 71 -2.81 -18.20 -6.84
C GLU A 71 -2.88 -16.80 -7.47
N ILE A 72 -3.25 -15.78 -6.69
CA ILE A 72 -3.44 -14.45 -7.24
C ILE A 72 -2.10 -13.81 -7.66
N GLU A 73 -2.13 -13.18 -8.82
CA GLU A 73 -1.05 -12.31 -9.29
C GLU A 73 -1.38 -10.85 -9.00
N PRO A 74 -0.37 -10.01 -8.69
CA PRO A 74 -0.59 -8.59 -8.44
C PRO A 74 -1.22 -7.88 -9.63
N SER A 75 -2.35 -7.24 -9.36
CA SER A 75 -3.07 -6.36 -10.27
C SER A 75 -2.24 -5.13 -10.66
N SER A 76 -2.62 -4.47 -11.76
CA SER A 76 -2.00 -3.19 -12.14
C SER A 76 -2.20 -2.10 -11.09
N ALA A 77 -3.28 -2.16 -10.29
CA ALA A 77 -3.53 -1.23 -9.20
C ALA A 77 -2.52 -1.44 -8.06
N GLU A 78 -2.29 -2.69 -7.64
CA GLU A 78 -1.31 -3.02 -6.59
C GLU A 78 0.13 -2.71 -7.01
N ARG A 79 0.47 -2.95 -8.29
CA ARG A 79 1.78 -2.56 -8.86
C ARG A 79 2.01 -1.05 -8.79
N ARG A 80 0.98 -0.25 -9.05
CA ARG A 80 1.08 1.22 -8.91
C ARG A 80 1.09 1.65 -7.45
N ALA A 81 0.28 1.01 -6.62
CA ALA A 81 0.20 1.28 -5.19
C ALA A 81 1.55 1.05 -4.49
N ILE A 82 2.24 -0.07 -4.77
CA ILE A 82 3.55 -0.32 -4.16
C ILE A 82 4.62 0.69 -4.62
N VAL A 83 4.57 1.13 -5.89
CA VAL A 83 5.46 2.20 -6.38
C VAL A 83 5.17 3.52 -5.68
N ALA A 84 3.89 3.86 -5.46
CA ALA A 84 3.50 5.05 -4.73
C ALA A 84 3.94 4.99 -3.25
N LEU A 85 3.78 3.84 -2.59
CA LEU A 85 4.24 3.63 -1.21
C LEU A 85 5.75 3.78 -1.07
N VAL A 86 6.52 3.25 -2.04
CA VAL A 86 7.98 3.40 -2.08
C VAL A 86 8.38 4.85 -2.34
N ALA A 87 7.75 5.53 -3.30
CA ALA A 87 8.00 6.95 -3.57
C ALA A 87 7.62 7.86 -2.40
N ALA A 88 6.61 7.46 -1.62
CA ALA A 88 6.20 8.12 -0.39
C ALA A 88 7.19 7.90 0.77
N GLY A 89 8.03 6.86 0.71
CA GLY A 89 8.93 6.48 1.78
C GLY A 89 8.24 5.65 2.88
N LEU A 90 7.00 5.20 2.63
CA LEU A 90 6.20 4.39 3.55
C LEU A 90 6.57 2.90 3.49
N VAL A 91 7.22 2.48 2.40
CA VAL A 91 7.71 1.12 2.18
C VAL A 91 9.11 1.21 1.60
N GLU A 92 10.03 0.39 2.12
CA GLU A 92 11.35 0.22 1.54
C GLU A 92 11.34 -0.89 0.49
N GLN A 93 11.91 -0.61 -0.68
CA GLN A 93 12.18 -1.59 -1.72
C GLN A 93 13.61 -2.13 -1.58
N ILE A 94 13.74 -3.45 -1.46
CA ILE A 94 15.01 -4.16 -1.41
C ILE A 94 15.20 -4.94 -2.72
N GLY A 95 16.30 -4.69 -3.41
CA GLY A 95 16.63 -5.35 -4.67
C GLY A 95 15.99 -4.72 -5.92
N ARG A 96 16.26 -5.30 -7.08
CA ARG A 96 15.81 -4.79 -8.39
C ARG A 96 14.48 -5.41 -8.82
N THR A 97 13.73 -4.68 -9.64
CA THR A 97 12.30 -4.83 -10.01
C THR A 97 11.75 -6.24 -10.17
N ALA A 98 12.49 -7.20 -10.75
CA ALA A 98 11.99 -8.57 -10.94
C ALA A 98 11.95 -9.42 -9.66
N GLN A 99 12.78 -9.10 -8.66
CA GLN A 99 12.90 -9.81 -7.37
C GLN A 99 12.79 -8.84 -6.18
N ALA A 100 12.19 -7.67 -6.42
CA ALA A 100 12.04 -6.65 -5.40
C ALA A 100 11.21 -7.20 -4.23
N ARG A 101 11.75 -7.06 -3.02
CA ARG A 101 11.05 -7.33 -1.78
C ARG A 101 10.74 -6.01 -1.08
N TYR A 102 9.67 -6.00 -0.32
CA TYR A 102 9.12 -4.81 0.31
C TYR A 102 9.01 -5.05 1.81
N ARG A 103 9.37 -4.04 2.61
CA ARG A 103 9.22 -4.03 4.07
C ARG A 103 8.88 -2.63 4.56
N LEU A 104 8.42 -2.50 5.81
CA LEU A 104 8.29 -1.18 6.42
C LEU A 104 9.69 -0.59 6.66
N PRO A 105 9.84 0.74 6.55
CA PRO A 105 11.08 1.43 6.88
C PRO A 105 11.54 1.07 8.29
N SER A 106 12.84 0.94 8.48
CA SER A 106 13.40 0.60 9.81
C SER A 106 13.40 1.79 10.80
N ALA A 107 12.87 2.96 10.40
CA ALA A 107 12.79 4.14 11.24
C ALA A 107 11.58 5.03 10.84
N VAL A 108 10.60 5.16 11.74
CA VAL A 108 10.45 6.36 12.59
C VAL A 108 10.19 5.88 14.01
#